data_AF-E2SMR3-F1
#
_entry.id   AF-E2SMR3-F1
#
_cell.length_a   1.000
_cell.length_b   1.000
_cell.length_c   1.000
_cell.angle_alpha   90.00
_cell.angle_beta   90.00
_cell.angle_gamma   90.00
#
_symmetry.space_group_name_H-M   'P 1'
#
loop_
_entity.id
_entity.type
_entity.pdbx_description
1 polymer ?
#
loop_
_entity_poly.entity_id
_entity_poly.type
_entity_poly.pdbx_seq_one_letter_code
_entity_poly.pdbx_strand_id
1 'polypeptide(L)'
;DVEKYHKEVRENIESDEGKKIMTQRSIQAEGVFANLKQDYGYTRLRRRGESGVKEEIFLAAIGYNIRKYHKHKHRQKEENCHRHDRQVTLSQNQLNSFCIPKNH
;
A
#
# COMPACT_ATOMS: atom_id res chain seq x y z
N ASP A 1 21.52 -19.47 -17.82
CA ASP A 1 21.57 -18.32 -18.74
C ASP A 1 21.14 -17.03 -18.08
N VAL A 2 22.09 -16.32 -17.48
CA VAL A 2 21.86 -15.03 -16.79
C VAL A 2 21.57 -13.92 -17.80
N GLU A 3 22.14 -14.01 -19.02
CA GLU A 3 21.84 -13.10 -20.14
C GLU A 3 20.34 -13.01 -20.48
N LYS A 4 19.63 -14.15 -20.47
CA LYS A 4 18.22 -14.19 -20.86
C LYS A 4 17.35 -13.38 -19.89
N TYR A 5 17.61 -13.52 -18.58
CA TYR A 5 16.91 -12.75 -17.54
C TYR A 5 17.25 -11.26 -17.60
N HIS A 6 18.50 -10.90 -17.90
CA HIS A 6 18.86 -9.48 -18.06
C HIS A 6 18.16 -8.82 -19.24
N LYS A 7 17.99 -9.55 -20.35
CA LYS A 7 17.28 -9.06 -21.52
C LYS A 7 15.78 -8.86 -21.21
N GLU A 8 15.15 -9.84 -20.58
CA GLU A 8 13.74 -9.77 -20.19
C GLU A 8 13.46 -8.62 -19.20
N VAL A 9 14.31 -8.43 -18.18
CA VAL A 9 14.19 -7.31 -17.25
C VAL A 9 14.31 -5.97 -17.96
N ARG A 10 15.24 -5.85 -18.92
CA ARG A 10 15.43 -4.62 -19.70
C ARG A 10 14.21 -4.32 -20.57
N GLU A 11 13.70 -5.32 -21.29
CA GLU A 11 12.49 -5.19 -22.11
C GLU A 11 11.27 -4.77 -21.25
N ASN A 12 11.13 -5.35 -20.06
CA ASN A 12 10.06 -4.98 -19.12
C ASN A 12 10.19 -3.54 -18.61
N ILE A 13 11.40 -3.08 -18.30
CA ILE A 13 11.67 -1.70 -17.86
C ILE A 13 11.43 -0.69 -18.98
N GLU A 14 11.83 -1.02 -20.21
CA GLU A 14 11.72 -0.14 -21.38
C GLU A 14 10.29 -0.06 -21.94
N SER A 15 9.44 -1.04 -21.62
CA SER A 15 8.02 -1.00 -21.94
C SER A 15 7.33 0.24 -21.34
N ASP A 16 6.27 0.71 -22.00
CA ASP A 16 5.52 1.88 -21.52
C ASP A 16 4.87 1.66 -20.15
N GLU A 17 4.48 0.41 -19.87
CA GLU A 17 3.98 0.01 -18.55
C GLU A 17 5.10 0.04 -17.50
N GLY A 18 6.27 -0.51 -17.84
CA GLY A 18 7.47 -0.47 -16.98
C GLY A 18 7.87 0.95 -16.61
N LYS A 19 7.94 1.85 -17.60
CA LYS A 19 8.21 3.29 -17.38
C LYS A 19 7.19 3.93 -16.45
N LYS A 20 5.90 3.65 -16.61
CA LYS A 20 4.84 4.16 -15.72
C LYS A 20 5.02 3.68 -14.28
N ILE A 21 5.27 2.39 -14.09
CA ILE A 21 5.50 1.80 -12.76
C ILE A 21 6.75 2.41 -12.12
N MET A 22 7.83 2.63 -12.87
CA MET A 22 9.03 3.29 -12.38
C MET A 22 8.76 4.72 -11.93
N THR A 23 8.06 5.51 -12.74
CA THR A 23 7.66 6.88 -12.37
C THR A 23 6.80 6.89 -11.11
N GLN A 24 5.83 5.97 -11.00
CA GLN A 24 5.01 5.83 -9.79
C GLN A 24 5.83 5.43 -8.55
N ARG A 25 6.86 4.60 -8.71
CA ARG A 25 7.78 4.23 -7.62
C ARG A 25 8.59 5.44 -7.16
N SER A 26 9.10 6.26 -8.08
CA SER A 26 9.82 7.50 -7.74
C SER A 26 8.93 8.49 -6.99
N ILE A 27 7.70 8.71 -7.46
CA ILE A 27 6.71 9.58 -6.78
C ILE A 27 6.41 9.06 -5.36
N GLN A 28 6.22 7.74 -5.21
CA GLN A 28 5.99 7.15 -3.90
C GLN A 28 7.20 7.32 -2.97
N ALA A 29 8.42 7.12 -3.48
CA ALA A 29 9.64 7.31 -2.71
C ALA A 29 9.78 8.77 -2.22
N GLU A 30 9.55 9.75 -3.08
CA GLU A 30 9.54 11.17 -2.71
C GLU A 30 8.50 11.47 -1.62
N GLY A 31 7.29 10.94 -1.77
CA GLY A 31 6.25 11.06 -0.74
C GLY A 31 6.65 10.42 0.60
N VAL A 32 7.38 9.31 0.57
CA VAL A 32 7.90 8.66 1.80
C VAL A 32 8.92 9.58 2.49
N PHE A 33 9.85 10.17 1.72
CA PHE A 33 10.85 11.11 2.27
C PHE A 33 10.22 12.40 2.79
N ALA A 34 9.19 12.91 2.12
CA ALA A 34 8.43 14.07 2.60
C ALA A 34 7.76 13.77 3.96
N ASN A 35 7.07 12.62 4.07
CA ASN A 35 6.47 12.18 5.33
C ASN A 35 7.54 11.96 6.43
N LEU A 36 8.69 11.36 6.10
CA LEU A 36 9.83 11.23 7.03
C LEU A 36 10.30 12.59 7.56
N LYS A 37 10.40 13.59 6.70
CA LYS A 37 10.84 14.93 7.09
C LYS A 37 9.78 15.70 7.88
N GLN A 38 8.52 15.69 7.46
CA GLN A 38 7.43 16.48 8.05
C GLN A 38 6.75 15.78 9.23
N ASP A 39 6.25 14.56 9.05
CA ASP A 39 5.46 13.86 10.07
C ASP A 39 6.33 13.26 11.18
N TYR A 40 7.54 12.80 10.83
CA TYR A 40 8.42 12.10 11.77
C TYR A 40 9.53 12.98 12.36
N GLY A 41 9.60 14.26 11.97
CA GLY A 41 10.63 15.19 12.44
C GLY A 41 12.06 14.72 12.12
N TYR A 42 12.22 13.85 11.12
CA TYR A 42 13.50 13.24 10.72
C TYR A 42 14.32 14.21 9.86
N THR A 43 14.36 15.48 10.25
CA THR A 43 15.02 16.57 9.53
C THR A 43 16.54 16.48 9.64
N ARG A 44 17.07 15.75 10.64
CA ARG A 44 18.51 15.60 10.87
C ARG A 44 18.85 14.20 11.36
N LEU A 45 19.76 13.55 10.63
CA LEU A 45 20.38 12.29 11.04
C LEU A 45 21.21 12.50 12.32
N ARG A 46 21.02 11.62 13.29
CA ARG A 46 21.67 11.71 14.61
C ARG A 46 22.99 10.96 14.66
N ARG A 47 23.15 9.92 13.85
CA ARG A 47 24.39 9.12 13.82
C ARG A 47 25.45 9.75 12.91
N ARG A 48 26.71 9.40 13.16
CA ARG A 48 27.90 9.87 12.42
C ARG A 48 28.62 8.69 11.78
N GLY A 49 29.37 8.97 10.71
CA GLY A 49 30.02 7.94 9.88
C GLY A 49 29.04 7.30 8.90
N GLU A 50 29.56 6.74 7.81
CA GLU A 50 28.75 6.22 6.70
C GLU A 50 27.83 5.08 7.14
N SER A 51 28.34 4.08 7.86
CA SER A 51 27.55 2.99 8.44
C SER A 51 26.48 3.55 9.39
N GLY A 52 26.90 4.51 10.23
CA GLY A 52 26.06 5.34 11.09
C GLY A 52 24.86 5.99 10.37
N VAL A 53 25.07 6.51 9.18
CA VAL A 53 23.97 7.10 8.42
C VAL A 53 23.10 6.01 7.78
N LYS A 54 23.71 4.94 7.26
CA LYS A 54 23.01 3.84 6.60
C LYS A 54 22.02 3.12 7.50
N GLU A 55 22.44 2.64 8.69
CA GLU A 55 21.48 1.90 9.53
C GLU A 55 20.34 2.78 10.06
N GLU A 56 20.55 4.10 10.21
CA GLU A 56 19.51 5.04 10.61
C GLU A 56 18.43 5.19 9.52
N ILE A 57 18.87 5.35 8.27
CA ILE A 57 17.98 5.41 7.10
C ILE A 57 17.23 4.07 6.92
N PHE A 58 17.92 2.93 7.05
CA PHE A 58 17.29 1.62 6.92
C PHE A 58 16.22 1.38 8.00
N LEU A 59 16.51 1.74 9.26
CA LEU A 59 15.55 1.60 10.34
C LEU A 59 14.29 2.46 10.11
N ALA A 60 14.48 3.70 9.65
CA ALA A 60 13.36 4.58 9.28
C ALA A 60 12.52 3.99 8.13
N ALA A 61 13.16 3.41 7.10
CA ALA A 61 12.48 2.77 5.98
C ALA A 61 11.68 1.53 6.42
N ILE A 62 12.24 0.69 7.28
CA ILE A 62 11.55 -0.48 7.84
C ILE A 62 10.34 -0.05 8.67
N GLY A 63 10.52 0.93 9.56
CA GLY A 63 9.42 1.49 10.37
C GLY A 63 8.29 2.07 9.51
N TYR A 64 8.64 2.72 8.40
CA TYR A 64 7.67 3.20 7.41
C TYR A 64 6.88 2.05 6.77
N ASN A 65 7.57 1.01 6.31
CA ASN A 65 6.94 -0.14 5.66
C ASN A 65 5.98 -0.89 6.60
N ILE A 66 6.38 -1.13 7.85
CA ILE A 66 5.53 -1.78 8.85
C ILE A 66 4.25 -0.96 9.07
N ARG A 67 4.38 0.37 9.23
CA ARG A 67 3.22 1.25 9.43
C ARG A 67 2.30 1.28 8.21
N LYS A 68 2.86 1.29 6.99
CA LYS A 68 2.09 1.23 5.74
C LYS A 68 1.31 -0.09 5.66
N TYR A 69 1.97 -1.21 5.96
CA TYR A 69 1.33 -2.53 5.98
C TYR A 69 0.21 -2.61 7.02
N HIS A 70 0.47 -2.13 8.24
CA HIS A 70 -0.52 -2.09 9.31
C HIS A 70 -1.77 -1.29 8.90
N LYS A 71 -1.58 -0.08 8.36
CA LYS A 71 -2.68 0.76 7.86
C LYS A 71 -3.46 0.08 6.72
N HIS A 72 -2.75 -0.60 5.82
CA HIS A 72 -3.39 -1.33 4.73
C HIS A 72 -4.25 -2.49 5.24
N LYS A 73 -3.74 -3.27 6.21
CA LYS A 73 -4.47 -4.39 6.82
C LYS A 73 -5.72 -3.94 7.56
N HIS A 74 -5.66 -2.83 8.30
CA HIS A 74 -6.85 -2.28 8.97
C HIS A 74 -7.90 -1.80 7.98
N ARG A 75 -7.50 -1.07 6.94
CA ARG A 75 -8.43 -0.65 5.89
C ARG A 75 -9.10 -1.83 5.19
N GLN A 76 -8.35 -2.90 4.88
CA GLN A 76 -8.96 -4.10 4.30
C GLN A 76 -9.97 -4.77 5.23
N LYS A 77 -9.71 -4.80 6.55
CA LYS A 77 -10.68 -5.31 7.52
C LYS A 77 -11.94 -4.46 7.54
N GLU A 78 -11.81 -3.14 7.55
CA GLU A 78 -12.94 -2.21 7.48
C GLU A 78 -13.72 -2.41 6.16
N GLU A 79 -13.05 -2.45 5.01
CA GLU A 79 -13.67 -2.69 3.71
C GLU A 79 -14.40 -4.03 3.64
N ASN A 80 -13.82 -5.09 4.22
CA ASN A 80 -14.45 -6.41 4.30
C ASN A 80 -15.65 -6.43 5.24
N CYS A 81 -15.60 -5.72 6.37
CA CYS A 81 -16.74 -5.53 7.27
C CYS A 81 -17.88 -4.80 6.55
N HIS A 82 -17.60 -3.67 5.91
CA HIS A 82 -18.60 -2.92 5.15
C HIS A 82 -19.15 -3.71 3.96
N ARG A 83 -18.32 -4.54 3.31
CA ARG A 83 -18.77 -5.42 2.23
C ARG A 83 -19.71 -6.51 2.75
N HIS A 84 -19.42 -7.08 3.91
CA HIS A 84 -20.31 -8.04 4.57
C HIS A 84 -21.65 -7.39 4.95
N ASP A 85 -21.62 -6.23 5.59
CA ASP A 85 -22.84 -5.48 5.97
C ASP A 85 -23.72 -5.14 4.75
N ARG A 86 -23.10 -4.74 3.64
CA ARG A 86 -23.82 -4.53 2.37
C ARG A 86 -24.43 -5.81 1.80
N GLN A 87 -23.76 -6.96 1.91
CA GLN A 87 -24.34 -8.23 1.46
C GLN A 87 -25.50 -8.68 2.34
N VAL A 88 -25.39 -8.53 3.66
CA VAL A 88 -26.45 -8.88 4.63
C VAL A 88 -27.70 -8.02 4.35
N THR A 89 -27.53 -6.70 4.23
CA THR A 89 -28.65 -5.79 3.92
C THR A 89 -29.31 -6.07 2.58
N LEU A 90 -28.52 -6.37 1.53
CA LEU A 90 -29.07 -6.79 0.23
C LEU A 90 -29.87 -8.09 0.36
N SER A 91 -29.37 -9.09 1.09
CA SER A 91 -30.08 -10.36 1.29
C SER A 91 -31.38 -10.21 2.07
N GLN A 92 -31.40 -9.35 3.11
CA GLN A 92 -32.59 -9.06 3.90
C GLN A 92 -33.65 -8.33 3.07
N ASN A 93 -33.24 -7.40 2.22
CA ASN A 93 -34.14 -6.69 1.32
C ASN A 93 -34.74 -7.62 0.26
N GLN A 94 -33.96 -8.58 -0.25
CA GLN A 94 -34.48 -9.61 -1.17
C GLN A 94 -35.49 -10.54 -0.49
N LEU A 95 -35.21 -10.98 0.75
CA LEU A 95 -36.14 -11.80 1.54
C LEU A 95 -37.44 -11.05 1.85
N ASN A 96 -37.33 -9.79 2.28
CA ASN A 96 -38.49 -8.95 2.60
C ASN A 96 -39.34 -8.64 1.35
N SER A 97 -38.73 -8.59 0.16
CA SER A 97 -39.48 -8.48 -1.11
C SER A 97 -40.22 -9.76 -1.49
N PHE A 98 -39.82 -10.92 -0.98
CA PHE A 98 -40.43 -12.22 -1.27
C PHE A 98 -41.59 -12.54 -0.31
N CYS A 99 -41.53 -12.02 0.92
CA CYS A 99 -42.61 -12.14 1.90
C CYS A 99 -43.66 -11.02 1.69
N ILE A 100 -44.64 -11.25 0.82
CA ILE A 100 -45.85 -10.40 0.78
C ILE A 100 -46.65 -10.67 2.06
N PRO A 101 -46.98 -9.66 2.89
CA PRO A 101 -47.78 -9.87 4.09
C PRO A 101 -49.15 -10.40 3.69
N LYS A 102 -49.50 -11.59 4.19
CA LYS A 102 -50.87 -12.11 4.07
C LYS A 102 -51.73 -11.35 5.09
N ASN A 103 -52.34 -10.27 4.63
CA ASN A 103 -53.37 -9.56 5.39
C ASN A 103 -54.57 -10.49 5.55
N HIS A 104 -54.98 -10.71 6.81
CA HIS A 104 -56.26 -11.32 7.18
C HIS A 104 -57.27 -10.21 7.45
#